data_AF-A0A5E4ES63-F1
#
_entry.id   AF-A0A5E4ES63-F1
#
_cell.length_a   1.000
_cell.length_b   1.000
_cell.length_c   1.000
_cell.angle_alpha   90.00
_cell.angle_beta   90.00
_cell.angle_gamma   90.00
#
_symmetry.space_group_name_H-M   'P 1'
#
loop_
_entity.id
_entity.type
_entity.pdbx_description
1 polymer ?
#
loop_
_entity_poly.entity_id
_entity_poly.type
_entity_poly.pdbx_seq_one_letter_code
_entity_poly.pdbx_strand_id
1 'polypeptide(L)'
;MGEGERFQLGTVGALTLSVVSSVSIVICNKALISSLGFTFATTLTSWHLLVTFCSLHVALKMKFFEHKPLDQKTVTGFGILNGISIGLLNLSLGFNSVGFYQMTKLAIIPCTVLLETLFLAKRFSRSIQIALLVLLLGVGIATVTDVQLNALGSVLSLLAVITTCVAQIMTNTIQKKHKVSSTQLLYQSCPYQSGTLLISGPFLDWFLTNQNVFAFKYTTQVLAFIIISCLISVSVNFSTFLVIGKTSPVTYQVLGHLKTCLVLAFGYLLLHDPFDWRNILGILVALIGMVLYSYFCTHESQKKVSEEATQPLQAGEGESDRLIGVENGSGGVVTDAVAQKAPEWKSNKDLHA
;
A
#
# COMPACT_ATOMS: atom_id res chain seq x y z
N MET A 1 38.08 -0.48 -6.61
CA MET A 1 36.76 -0.09 -6.09
C MET A 1 36.57 -0.75 -4.75
N GLY A 2 36.49 0.05 -3.68
CA GLY A 2 36.21 -0.47 -2.34
C GLY A 2 34.78 -1.02 -2.23
N GLU A 3 34.52 -1.91 -1.28
CA GLU A 3 33.17 -2.45 -1.02
C GLU A 3 32.13 -1.35 -0.77
N GLY A 4 32.55 -0.24 -0.14
CA GLY A 4 31.72 0.95 0.05
C GLY A 4 31.29 1.61 -1.26
N GLU A 5 32.19 1.73 -2.25
CA GLU A 5 31.86 2.32 -3.56
C GLU A 5 30.92 1.41 -4.37
N ARG A 6 31.12 0.08 -4.31
CA ARG A 6 30.22 -0.90 -4.96
C ARG A 6 28.82 -0.87 -4.35
N PHE A 7 28.73 -0.72 -3.02
CA PHE A 7 27.44 -0.59 -2.34
C PHE A 7 26.73 0.71 -2.72
N GLN A 8 27.44 1.84 -2.73
CA GLN A 8 26.89 3.14 -3.14
C GLN A 8 26.42 3.12 -4.59
N LEU A 9 27.23 2.58 -5.51
CA LEU A 9 26.86 2.44 -6.92
C LEU A 9 25.62 1.56 -7.11
N GLY A 10 25.54 0.45 -6.35
CA GLY A 10 24.37 -0.44 -6.37
C GLY A 10 23.09 0.24 -5.86
N THR A 11 23.20 1.10 -4.85
CA THR A 11 22.08 1.88 -4.32
C THR A 11 21.61 2.95 -5.30
N VAL A 12 22.54 3.72 -5.88
CA VAL A 12 22.22 4.72 -6.92
C VAL A 12 21.58 4.06 -8.13
N GLY A 13 22.08 2.90 -8.56
CA GLY A 13 21.50 2.11 -9.64
C GLY A 13 20.06 1.66 -9.34
N ALA A 14 19.79 1.15 -8.13
CA ALA A 14 18.45 0.73 -7.71
C ALA A 14 17.45 1.91 -7.68
N LEU A 15 17.87 3.05 -7.12
CA LEU A 15 17.05 4.27 -7.07
C LEU A 15 16.74 4.79 -8.47
N THR A 16 17.76 4.88 -9.33
CA THR A 16 17.63 5.36 -10.72
C THR A 16 16.69 4.45 -11.51
N LEU A 17 16.91 3.13 -11.44
CA LEU A 17 16.05 2.15 -12.09
C LEU A 17 14.59 2.33 -11.65
N SER A 18 14.36 2.56 -10.35
CA SER A 18 13.02 2.72 -9.81
C SER A 18 12.31 3.99 -10.27
N VAL A 19 13.01 5.12 -10.37
CA VAL A 19 12.45 6.35 -10.94
C VAL A 19 12.18 6.17 -12.42
N VAL A 20 13.17 5.72 -13.18
CA VAL A 20 13.07 5.55 -14.64
C VAL A 20 11.95 4.59 -14.99
N SER A 21 11.85 3.42 -14.35
CA SER A 21 10.77 2.47 -14.63
C SER A 21 9.39 3.03 -14.31
N SER A 22 9.27 3.79 -13.22
CA SER A 22 7.99 4.39 -12.79
C SER A 22 7.54 5.54 -13.70
N VAL A 23 8.48 6.31 -14.23
CA VAL A 23 8.16 7.35 -15.23
C VAL A 23 7.84 6.68 -16.57
N SER A 24 8.70 5.77 -17.04
CA SER A 24 8.55 5.07 -18.33
C SER A 24 7.23 4.34 -18.47
N ILE A 25 6.70 3.72 -17.40
CA ILE A 25 5.38 3.06 -17.48
C ILE A 25 4.26 4.07 -17.74
N VAL A 26 4.33 5.27 -17.15
CA VAL A 26 3.36 6.34 -17.40
C VAL A 26 3.46 6.83 -18.84
N ILE A 27 4.68 7.04 -19.36
CA ILE A 27 4.89 7.42 -20.77
C ILE A 27 4.34 6.36 -21.72
N CYS A 28 4.67 5.09 -21.48
CA CYS A 28 4.27 3.98 -22.33
C CYS A 28 2.76 3.80 -22.34
N ASN A 29 2.12 3.84 -21.16
CA ASN A 29 0.66 3.75 -21.06
C ASN A 29 -0.03 4.92 -21.77
N LYS A 30 0.52 6.14 -21.64
CA LYS A 30 0.00 7.30 -22.36
C LYS A 30 0.16 7.16 -23.88
N ALA A 31 1.32 6.71 -24.36
CA ALA A 31 1.53 6.48 -25.79
C ALA A 31 0.57 5.41 -26.35
N LEU A 32 0.30 4.34 -25.59
CA LEU A 32 -0.71 3.34 -25.93
C LEU A 32 -2.10 3.96 -26.09
N ILE A 33 -2.52 4.78 -25.13
CA ILE A 33 -3.85 5.40 -25.12
C ILE A 33 -3.96 6.48 -26.21
N SER A 34 -3.05 7.45 -26.24
CA SER A 34 -3.16 8.65 -27.08
C SER A 34 -2.69 8.44 -28.52
N SER A 35 -1.63 7.66 -28.75
CA SER A 35 -1.05 7.51 -30.10
C SER A 35 -1.53 6.26 -30.82
N LEU A 36 -1.80 5.18 -30.07
CA LEU A 36 -2.17 3.88 -30.64
C LEU A 36 -3.65 3.53 -30.45
N GLY A 37 -4.42 4.38 -29.76
CA GLY A 37 -5.86 4.23 -29.56
C GLY A 37 -6.26 3.06 -28.65
N PHE A 38 -5.32 2.48 -27.90
CA PHE A 38 -5.61 1.41 -26.95
C PHE A 38 -6.13 2.02 -25.63
N THR A 39 -7.43 2.31 -25.58
CA THR A 39 -8.07 3.05 -24.47
C THR A 39 -8.54 2.14 -23.31
N PHE A 40 -8.08 0.89 -23.25
CA PHE A 40 -8.53 -0.12 -22.28
C PHE A 40 -7.60 -0.20 -21.05
N ALA A 41 -7.57 0.87 -20.25
CA ALA A 41 -6.63 1.03 -19.14
C ALA A 41 -6.83 -0.01 -18.02
N THR A 42 -8.07 -0.42 -17.74
CA THR A 42 -8.37 -1.40 -16.69
C THR A 42 -7.89 -2.79 -17.08
N THR A 43 -8.16 -3.17 -18.33
CA THR A 43 -7.67 -4.42 -18.92
C THR A 43 -6.14 -4.44 -18.96
N LEU A 44 -5.49 -3.34 -19.36
CA LEU A 44 -4.03 -3.25 -19.33
C LEU A 44 -3.46 -3.47 -17.92
N THR A 45 -4.12 -2.89 -16.92
CA THR A 45 -3.73 -3.06 -15.51
C THR A 45 -3.86 -4.52 -15.06
N SER A 46 -4.88 -5.25 -15.54
CA SER A 46 -5.03 -6.68 -15.25
C SER A 46 -3.84 -7.49 -15.75
N TRP A 47 -3.31 -7.17 -16.94
CA TRP A 47 -2.13 -7.80 -17.53
C TRP A 47 -0.85 -7.43 -16.79
N HIS A 48 -0.70 -6.16 -16.38
CA HIS A 48 0.42 -5.74 -15.53
C HIS A 48 0.44 -6.51 -14.22
N LEU A 49 -0.71 -6.74 -13.58
CA LEU A 49 -0.80 -7.53 -12.35
C LEU A 49 -0.54 -9.02 -12.61
N LEU A 50 -0.99 -9.58 -13.73
CA LEU A 50 -0.70 -10.96 -14.08
C LEU A 50 0.81 -11.19 -14.23
N VAL A 51 1.45 -10.31 -15.00
CA VAL A 51 2.90 -10.36 -15.21
C VAL A 51 3.66 -10.06 -13.92
N THR A 52 3.14 -9.19 -13.06
CA THR A 52 3.66 -8.97 -11.70
C THR A 52 3.64 -10.26 -10.90
N PHE A 53 2.52 -10.99 -10.88
CA PHE A 53 2.44 -12.30 -10.23
C PHE A 53 3.49 -13.28 -10.77
N CYS A 54 3.63 -13.40 -12.09
CA CYS A 54 4.65 -14.25 -12.70
C CYS A 54 6.08 -13.84 -12.26
N SER A 55 6.38 -12.54 -12.24
CA SER A 55 7.67 -12.02 -11.79
C SER A 55 7.93 -12.32 -10.32
N LEU A 56 6.94 -12.12 -9.45
CA LEU A 56 7.02 -12.45 -8.03
C LEU A 56 7.19 -13.94 -7.79
N HIS A 57 6.55 -14.78 -8.62
CA HIS A 57 6.72 -16.23 -8.57
C HIS A 57 8.16 -16.65 -8.92
N VAL A 58 8.76 -16.03 -9.93
CA VAL A 58 10.18 -16.24 -10.28
C VAL A 58 11.08 -15.74 -9.14
N ALA A 59 10.80 -14.57 -8.57
CA ALA A 59 11.54 -14.04 -7.42
C ALA A 59 11.46 -14.94 -6.18
N LEU A 60 10.30 -15.57 -5.93
CA LEU A 60 10.13 -16.59 -4.89
C LEU A 60 11.02 -17.81 -5.17
N LYS A 61 11.03 -18.32 -6.41
CA LYS A 61 11.90 -19.44 -6.80
C LYS A 61 13.39 -19.10 -6.67
N MET A 62 13.76 -17.85 -6.94
CA MET A 62 15.12 -17.33 -6.73
C MET A 62 15.44 -17.00 -5.26
N LYS A 63 14.53 -17.29 -4.31
CA LYS A 63 14.68 -17.04 -2.87
C LYS A 63 14.92 -15.57 -2.50
N PHE A 64 14.37 -14.62 -3.26
CA PHE A 64 14.40 -13.21 -2.87
C PHE A 64 13.47 -12.89 -1.70
N PHE A 65 12.47 -13.72 -1.45
CA PHE A 65 11.64 -13.69 -0.26
C PHE A 65 11.08 -15.08 0.01
N GLU A 66 10.61 -15.32 1.23
CA GLU A 66 10.01 -16.60 1.62
C GLU A 66 8.49 -16.57 1.47
N HIS A 67 7.88 -17.71 1.14
CA HIS A 67 6.43 -17.82 1.14
C HIS A 67 5.92 -18.12 2.55
N LYS A 68 5.10 -17.23 3.10
CA LYS A 68 4.42 -17.45 4.38
C LYS A 68 2.94 -17.75 4.15
N PRO A 69 2.44 -18.94 4.50
CA PRO A 69 1.05 -19.30 4.20
C PRO A 69 0.09 -18.37 4.93
N LEU A 70 -0.89 -17.85 4.18
CA LEU A 70 -2.03 -17.13 4.71
C LEU A 70 -3.31 -17.94 4.44
N ASP A 71 -4.34 -17.69 5.23
CA ASP A 71 -5.65 -18.26 4.99
C ASP A 71 -6.18 -17.83 3.61
N GLN A 72 -6.54 -18.82 2.78
CA GLN A 72 -6.95 -18.62 1.39
C GLN A 72 -8.21 -17.75 1.29
N LYS A 73 -9.15 -17.87 2.23
CA LYS A 73 -10.37 -17.04 2.24
C LYS A 73 -10.02 -15.57 2.47
N THR A 74 -9.15 -15.31 3.44
CA THR A 74 -8.65 -13.97 3.75
C THR A 74 -7.93 -13.35 2.55
N VAL A 75 -7.03 -14.09 1.90
CA VAL A 75 -6.29 -13.62 0.72
C VAL A 75 -7.21 -13.37 -0.47
N THR A 76 -8.16 -14.27 -0.73
CA THR A 76 -9.11 -14.14 -1.83
C THR A 76 -9.99 -12.90 -1.63
N GLY A 77 -10.59 -12.74 -0.45
CA GLY A 77 -11.43 -11.58 -0.13
C GLY A 77 -10.66 -10.26 -0.21
N PHE A 78 -9.45 -10.22 0.35
CA PHE A 78 -8.56 -9.07 0.24
C PHE A 78 -8.16 -8.76 -1.22
N GLY A 79 -7.83 -9.79 -1.99
CA GLY A 79 -7.44 -9.65 -3.39
C GLY A 79 -8.58 -9.13 -4.28
N ILE A 80 -9.81 -9.61 -4.06
CA ILE A 80 -11.00 -9.09 -4.76
C ILE A 80 -11.25 -7.63 -4.38
N LEU A 81 -11.25 -7.30 -3.09
CA LEU A 81 -11.43 -5.91 -2.64
C LEU A 81 -10.39 -4.97 -3.25
N ASN A 82 -9.11 -5.36 -3.22
CA ASN A 82 -8.05 -4.53 -3.79
C ASN A 82 -8.18 -4.44 -5.33
N GLY A 83 -8.59 -5.51 -6.00
CA GLY A 83 -8.90 -5.51 -7.44
C GLY A 83 -10.02 -4.53 -7.81
N ILE A 84 -11.12 -4.55 -7.05
CA ILE A 84 -12.22 -3.58 -7.21
C ILE A 84 -11.72 -2.15 -6.99
N SER A 85 -10.91 -1.93 -5.95
CA SER A 85 -10.34 -0.62 -5.66
C SER A 85 -9.48 -0.08 -6.79
N ILE A 86 -8.63 -0.93 -7.38
CA ILE A 86 -7.81 -0.58 -8.56
C ILE A 86 -8.71 -0.27 -9.76
N GLY A 87 -9.77 -1.06 -9.99
CA GLY A 87 -10.74 -0.82 -11.06
C GLY A 87 -11.44 0.53 -10.93
N LEU A 88 -11.91 0.88 -9.72
CA LEU A 88 -12.52 2.18 -9.43
C LEU A 88 -11.54 3.34 -9.59
N LEU A 89 -10.28 3.17 -9.18
CA LEU A 89 -9.23 4.17 -9.40
C LEU A 89 -8.95 4.39 -10.90
N ASN A 90 -8.90 3.32 -11.69
CA ASN A 90 -8.72 3.42 -13.14
C ASN A 90 -9.92 4.09 -13.82
N LEU A 91 -11.14 3.81 -13.35
CA LEU A 91 -12.34 4.46 -13.86
C LEU A 91 -12.40 5.94 -13.49
N SER A 92 -11.98 6.29 -12.27
CA SER A 92 -11.79 7.68 -11.82
C SER A 92 -10.78 8.43 -12.70
N LEU A 93 -9.66 7.81 -13.06
CA LEU A 93 -8.68 8.37 -14.00
C LEU A 93 -9.26 8.56 -15.40
N GLY A 94 -10.15 7.68 -15.84
CA GLY A 94 -10.79 7.77 -17.15
C GLY A 94 -11.83 8.89 -17.26
N PHE A 95 -12.57 9.15 -16.18
CA PHE A 95 -13.66 10.13 -16.17
C PHE A 95 -13.29 11.52 -15.65
N ASN A 96 -12.12 11.68 -15.03
CA ASN A 96 -11.65 12.95 -14.47
C ASN A 96 -10.29 13.34 -15.06
N SER A 97 -9.87 14.58 -14.82
CA SER A 97 -8.53 15.04 -15.14
C SER A 97 -7.46 14.24 -14.37
N VAL A 98 -6.24 14.25 -14.88
CA VAL A 98 -5.10 13.64 -14.16
C VAL A 98 -4.80 14.40 -12.88
N GLY A 99 -4.99 15.73 -12.85
CA GLY A 99 -4.86 16.54 -11.64
C GLY A 99 -5.78 16.06 -10.52
N PHE A 100 -7.08 15.96 -10.81
CA PHE A 100 -8.09 15.47 -9.87
C PHE A 100 -7.83 14.03 -9.40
N TYR A 101 -7.45 13.14 -10.31
CA TYR A 101 -7.09 11.76 -9.96
C TYR A 101 -5.93 11.70 -8.97
N GLN A 102 -4.88 12.50 -9.18
CA GLN A 102 -3.74 12.53 -8.26
C GLN A 102 -4.14 13.12 -6.91
N MET A 103 -4.95 14.18 -6.89
CA MET A 103 -5.49 14.75 -5.66
C MET A 103 -6.33 13.75 -4.87
N THR A 104 -7.16 12.99 -5.58
CA THR A 104 -7.94 11.88 -5.01
C THR A 104 -7.01 10.87 -4.35
N LYS A 105 -5.90 10.49 -5.00
CA LYS A 105 -4.91 9.57 -4.41
C LYS A 105 -4.20 10.14 -3.19
N LEU A 106 -3.90 11.43 -3.18
CA LEU A 106 -3.32 12.10 -2.01
C LEU A 106 -4.29 12.12 -0.83
N ALA A 107 -5.59 12.29 -1.09
CA ALA A 107 -6.64 12.27 -0.07
C ALA A 107 -6.82 10.90 0.61
N ILE A 108 -6.42 9.80 -0.04
CA ILE A 108 -6.53 8.45 0.54
C ILE A 108 -5.75 8.35 1.86
N ILE A 109 -4.55 8.94 1.95
CA ILE A 109 -3.72 8.86 3.17
C ILE A 109 -4.44 9.46 4.40
N PRO A 110 -4.87 10.74 4.40
CA PRO A 110 -5.60 11.32 5.53
C PRO A 110 -6.93 10.61 5.79
N CYS A 111 -7.65 10.17 4.75
CA CYS A 111 -8.88 9.38 4.93
C CYS A 111 -8.62 8.04 5.63
N THR A 112 -7.57 7.31 5.24
CA THR A 112 -7.15 6.07 5.90
C THR A 112 -6.80 6.31 7.36
N VAL A 113 -6.03 7.37 7.66
CA VAL A 113 -5.65 7.72 9.05
C VAL A 113 -6.89 8.07 9.89
N LEU A 114 -7.83 8.82 9.32
CA LEU A 114 -9.09 9.15 9.97
C LEU A 114 -9.90 7.88 10.30
N LEU A 115 -10.04 6.97 9.32
CA LEU A 115 -10.75 5.71 9.52
C LEU A 115 -10.05 4.80 10.53
N GLU A 116 -8.71 4.70 10.52
CA GLU A 116 -7.96 3.97 11.55
C GLU A 116 -8.17 4.58 12.94
N THR A 117 -8.29 5.90 13.04
CA THR A 117 -8.56 6.59 14.32
C THR A 117 -9.97 6.29 14.81
N LEU A 118 -10.97 6.32 13.91
CA LEU A 118 -12.38 6.11 14.25
C LEU A 118 -12.71 4.64 14.54
N PHE A 119 -12.26 3.71 13.71
CA PHE A 119 -12.63 2.29 13.79
C PHE A 119 -11.66 1.45 14.62
N LEU A 120 -10.36 1.78 14.64
CA LEU A 120 -9.34 1.04 15.39
C LEU A 120 -8.87 1.78 16.66
N ALA A 121 -9.47 2.93 16.99
CA ALA A 121 -9.11 3.78 18.14
C ALA A 121 -7.61 4.12 18.22
N LYS A 122 -6.92 4.13 17.07
CA LYS A 122 -5.48 4.36 17.00
C LYS A 122 -5.19 5.85 17.17
N ARG A 123 -4.31 6.19 18.12
CA ARG A 123 -3.91 7.58 18.37
C ARG A 123 -2.70 7.95 17.52
N PHE A 124 -2.81 9.06 16.80
CA PHE A 124 -1.71 9.70 16.08
C PHE A 124 -1.27 10.96 16.82
N SER A 125 -0.01 11.36 16.65
CA SER A 125 0.46 12.59 17.28
C SER A 125 -0.17 13.83 16.66
N ARG A 126 -0.15 14.93 17.43
CA ARG A 126 -0.60 16.24 16.94
C ARG A 126 0.20 16.69 15.72
N SER A 127 1.50 16.39 15.65
CA SER A 127 2.34 16.74 14.50
C SER A 127 1.90 16.04 13.21
N ILE A 128 1.56 14.74 13.30
CA ILE A 128 0.99 13.99 12.18
C ILE A 128 -0.37 14.57 11.77
N GLN A 129 -1.23 14.89 12.73
CA GLN A 129 -2.54 15.48 12.45
C GLN A 129 -2.44 16.83 11.73
N ILE A 130 -1.53 17.71 12.17
CA ILE A 130 -1.28 19.01 11.51
C ILE A 130 -0.76 18.80 10.08
N ALA A 131 0.18 17.87 9.88
CA ALA A 131 0.70 17.58 8.55
C ALA A 131 -0.40 17.06 7.59
N LEU A 132 -1.29 16.20 8.09
CA LEU A 132 -2.45 15.71 7.33
C LEU A 132 -3.47 16.81 7.02
N LEU A 133 -3.65 17.78 7.94
CA LEU A 133 -4.50 18.94 7.70
C LEU A 133 -3.93 19.82 6.56
N VAL A 134 -2.62 20.07 6.56
CA VAL A 134 -1.94 20.80 5.48
C VAL A 134 -2.09 20.07 4.15
N LEU A 135 -1.91 18.74 4.16
CA LEU A 135 -2.12 17.90 2.97
C LEU A 135 -3.55 18.02 2.44
N LEU A 136 -4.56 17.89 3.31
CA LEU A 136 -5.98 18.03 2.93
C LEU A 136 -6.30 19.43 2.42
N LEU A 137 -5.71 20.49 2.98
CA LEU A 137 -5.90 21.85 2.50
C LEU A 137 -5.40 22.01 1.07
N GLY A 138 -4.20 21.50 0.77
CA GLY A 138 -3.63 21.54 -0.59
C GLY A 138 -4.49 20.76 -1.59
N VAL A 139 -4.92 19.55 -1.21
CA VAL A 139 -5.85 18.73 -1.99
C VAL A 139 -7.15 19.49 -2.26
N GLY A 140 -7.74 20.12 -1.24
CA GLY A 140 -8.98 20.88 -1.37
C GLY A 140 -8.86 22.07 -2.33
N ILE A 141 -7.78 22.85 -2.19
CA ILE A 141 -7.49 23.97 -3.10
C ILE A 141 -7.40 23.49 -4.54
N ALA A 142 -6.57 22.48 -4.81
CA ALA A 142 -6.36 21.95 -6.15
C ALA A 142 -7.65 21.37 -6.76
N THR A 143 -8.44 20.66 -5.95
CA THR A 143 -9.70 20.03 -6.38
C THR A 143 -10.76 21.07 -6.76
N VAL A 144 -10.95 22.11 -5.95
CA VAL A 144 -11.96 23.16 -6.23
C VAL A 144 -11.59 23.99 -7.46
N THR A 145 -10.30 24.13 -7.74
CA THR A 145 -9.80 24.89 -8.90
C THR A 145 -9.77 24.06 -10.18
N ASP A 146 -10.07 22.77 -10.11
CA ASP A 146 -10.13 21.93 -11.29
C ASP A 146 -11.44 22.16 -12.05
N VAL A 147 -11.32 22.76 -13.24
CA VAL A 147 -12.44 23.10 -14.11
C VAL A 147 -13.02 21.89 -14.85
N GLN A 148 -12.39 20.70 -14.77
CA GLN A 148 -12.82 19.48 -15.47
C GLN A 148 -13.54 18.47 -14.57
N LEU A 149 -14.15 18.92 -13.47
CA LEU A 149 -14.89 18.04 -12.57
C LEU A 149 -16.11 17.41 -13.25
N ASN A 150 -16.12 16.08 -13.32
CA ASN A 150 -17.26 15.29 -13.78
C ASN A 150 -18.02 14.73 -12.57
N ALA A 151 -19.36 14.87 -12.53
CA ALA A 151 -20.17 14.37 -11.41
C ALA A 151 -20.08 12.85 -11.25
N LEU A 152 -20.17 12.10 -12.35
CA LEU A 152 -19.98 10.64 -12.34
C LEU A 152 -18.57 10.27 -11.90
N GLY A 153 -17.55 10.93 -12.48
CA GLY A 153 -16.16 10.74 -12.09
C GLY A 153 -15.88 11.05 -10.62
N SER A 154 -16.59 12.02 -10.03
CA SER A 154 -16.48 12.40 -8.62
C SER A 154 -17.06 11.33 -7.70
N VAL A 155 -18.24 10.78 -8.02
CA VAL A 155 -18.85 9.67 -7.27
C VAL A 155 -17.95 8.44 -7.32
N LEU A 156 -17.41 8.10 -8.49
CA LEU A 156 -16.47 7.00 -8.67
C LEU A 156 -15.18 7.20 -7.88
N SER A 157 -14.70 8.44 -7.80
CA SER A 157 -13.50 8.79 -7.02
C SER A 157 -13.75 8.66 -5.52
N LEU A 158 -14.92 9.07 -5.03
CA LEU A 158 -15.30 8.87 -3.64
C LEU A 158 -15.37 7.38 -3.29
N LEU A 159 -16.00 6.57 -4.15
CA LEU A 159 -16.03 5.12 -3.98
C LEU A 159 -14.62 4.53 -4.00
N ALA A 160 -13.77 4.96 -4.95
CA ALA A 160 -12.38 4.54 -5.03
C ALA A 160 -11.59 4.88 -3.76
N VAL A 161 -11.79 6.08 -3.19
CA VAL A 161 -11.15 6.48 -1.93
C VAL A 161 -11.59 5.56 -0.79
N ILE A 162 -12.90 5.34 -0.63
CA ILE A 162 -13.43 4.49 0.44
C ILE A 162 -12.90 3.07 0.31
N THR A 163 -13.00 2.45 -0.87
CA THR A 163 -12.49 1.09 -1.08
C THR A 163 -10.99 1.00 -0.89
N THR A 164 -10.22 2.01 -1.30
CA THR A 164 -8.76 2.01 -1.13
C THR A 164 -8.39 2.15 0.33
N CYS A 165 -9.11 2.99 1.10
CA CYS A 165 -8.87 3.10 2.53
C CYS A 165 -9.12 1.77 3.24
N VAL A 166 -10.24 1.10 2.94
CA VAL A 166 -10.52 -0.23 3.52
C VAL A 166 -9.44 -1.25 3.12
N ALA A 167 -9.04 -1.27 1.85
CA ALA A 167 -7.97 -2.15 1.37
C ALA A 167 -6.62 -1.86 2.06
N GLN A 168 -6.28 -0.59 2.30
CA GLN A 168 -5.06 -0.20 3.02
C GLN A 168 -5.11 -0.60 4.50
N ILE A 169 -6.24 -0.40 5.18
CA ILE A 169 -6.43 -0.84 6.57
C ILE A 169 -6.31 -2.37 6.68
N MET A 170 -6.93 -3.10 5.75
CA MET A 170 -6.79 -4.56 5.67
C MET A 170 -5.36 -4.98 5.40
N THR A 171 -4.66 -4.29 4.49
CA THR A 171 -3.23 -4.52 4.22
C THR A 171 -2.41 -4.41 5.50
N ASN A 172 -2.54 -3.28 6.22
CA ASN A 172 -1.84 -3.06 7.48
C ASN A 172 -2.20 -4.10 8.55
N THR A 173 -3.47 -4.48 8.64
CA THR A 173 -3.97 -5.45 9.63
C THR A 173 -3.42 -6.84 9.34
N ILE A 174 -3.47 -7.31 8.09
CA ILE A 174 -2.96 -8.62 7.69
C ILE A 174 -1.44 -8.68 7.86
N GLN A 175 -0.72 -7.64 7.45
CA GLN A 175 0.74 -7.57 7.62
C GLN A 175 1.16 -7.67 9.08
N LYS A 176 0.49 -6.94 9.98
CA LYS A 176 0.78 -6.99 11.42
C LYS A 176 0.37 -8.33 12.05
N LYS A 177 -0.86 -8.79 11.78
CA LYS A 177 -1.42 -10.02 12.37
C LYS A 177 -0.62 -11.25 11.95
N HIS A 178 -0.25 -11.35 10.68
CA HIS A 178 0.46 -12.51 10.14
C HIS A 178 1.97 -12.30 10.01
N LYS A 179 2.51 -11.13 10.39
CA LYS A 179 3.94 -10.77 10.23
C LYS A 179 4.43 -11.11 8.82
N VAL A 180 3.71 -10.64 7.81
CA VAL A 180 4.05 -10.78 6.38
C VAL A 180 4.48 -9.43 5.82
N SER A 181 5.43 -9.43 4.89
CA SER A 181 5.85 -8.21 4.19
C SER A 181 4.82 -7.80 3.13
N SER A 182 4.86 -6.54 2.71
CA SER A 182 4.05 -6.03 1.59
C SER A 182 4.22 -6.83 0.32
N THR A 183 5.43 -7.28 0.02
CA THR A 183 5.75 -8.12 -1.14
C THR A 183 5.10 -9.49 -1.05
N GLN A 184 5.16 -10.13 0.12
CA GLN A 184 4.58 -11.45 0.33
C GLN A 184 3.06 -11.40 0.20
N LEU A 185 2.43 -10.38 0.78
CA LEU A 185 1.00 -10.16 0.67
C LEU A 185 0.59 -9.82 -0.76
N LEU A 186 1.38 -8.99 -1.47
CA LEU A 186 1.15 -8.68 -2.87
C LEU A 186 1.20 -9.97 -3.70
N TYR A 187 2.24 -10.79 -3.59
CA TYR A 187 2.36 -12.05 -4.34
C TYR A 187 1.12 -12.95 -4.20
N GLN A 188 0.60 -13.09 -2.98
CA GLN A 188 -0.55 -13.95 -2.71
C GLN A 188 -1.87 -13.35 -3.19
N SER A 189 -2.02 -12.03 -3.13
CA SER A 189 -3.26 -11.34 -3.51
C SER A 189 -3.31 -10.94 -4.99
N CYS A 190 -2.16 -10.80 -5.66
CA CYS A 190 -2.00 -10.41 -7.06
C CYS A 190 -2.81 -11.28 -8.05
N PRO A 191 -2.86 -12.62 -7.96
CA PRO A 191 -3.66 -13.42 -8.90
C PRO A 191 -5.16 -13.12 -8.77
N TYR A 192 -5.65 -12.87 -7.55
CA TYR A 192 -7.05 -12.52 -7.32
C TYR A 192 -7.36 -11.09 -7.79
N GLN A 193 -6.44 -10.14 -7.58
CA GLN A 193 -6.57 -8.78 -8.10
C GLN A 193 -6.61 -8.78 -9.63
N SER A 194 -5.66 -9.47 -10.26
CA SER A 194 -5.59 -9.64 -11.70
C SER A 194 -6.85 -10.32 -12.24
N GLY A 195 -7.29 -11.43 -11.63
CA GLY A 195 -8.51 -12.13 -12.03
C GLY A 195 -9.76 -11.26 -11.92
N THR A 196 -9.90 -10.50 -10.82
CA THR A 196 -11.01 -9.56 -10.63
C THR A 196 -11.03 -8.52 -11.75
N LEU A 197 -9.88 -7.92 -12.08
CA LEU A 197 -9.74 -6.93 -13.14
C LEU A 197 -9.83 -7.54 -14.55
N LEU A 198 -9.46 -8.79 -14.74
CA LEU A 198 -9.57 -9.46 -16.04
C LEU A 198 -11.04 -9.76 -16.38
N ILE A 199 -11.84 -10.09 -15.36
CA ILE A 199 -13.28 -10.32 -15.50
C ILE A 199 -14.03 -9.00 -15.62
N SER A 200 -13.77 -8.04 -14.72
CA SER A 200 -14.49 -6.75 -14.71
C SER A 200 -13.94 -5.73 -15.71
N GLY A 201 -12.67 -5.81 -16.08
CA GLY A 201 -11.96 -4.82 -16.91
C GLY A 201 -12.59 -4.57 -18.27
N PRO A 202 -12.92 -5.60 -19.08
CA PRO A 202 -13.60 -5.38 -20.36
C PRO A 202 -14.94 -4.66 -20.22
N PHE A 203 -15.70 -4.92 -19.14
CA PHE A 203 -16.95 -4.22 -18.87
C PHE A 203 -16.72 -2.76 -18.44
N LEU A 204 -15.74 -2.52 -17.55
CA LEU A 204 -15.40 -1.18 -17.08
C LEU A 204 -14.83 -0.30 -18.21
N ASP A 205 -13.97 -0.88 -19.06
CA ASP A 205 -13.40 -0.16 -20.19
C ASP A 205 -14.46 0.08 -21.29
N TRP A 206 -15.39 -0.86 -21.51
CA TRP A 206 -16.55 -0.62 -22.38
C TRP A 206 -17.43 0.50 -21.84
N PHE A 207 -17.70 0.53 -20.54
CA PHE A 207 -18.47 1.60 -19.91
C PHE A 207 -17.79 2.98 -20.07
N LEU A 208 -16.46 3.02 -20.07
CA LEU A 208 -15.70 4.26 -20.25
C LEU A 208 -15.59 4.69 -21.73
N THR A 209 -15.42 3.75 -22.66
CA THR A 209 -14.99 4.03 -24.04
C THR A 209 -16.02 3.69 -25.11
N ASN A 210 -17.10 2.98 -24.75
CA ASN A 210 -18.05 2.33 -25.66
C ASN A 210 -17.39 1.37 -26.68
N GLN A 211 -16.16 0.94 -26.44
CA GLN A 211 -15.44 -0.02 -27.28
C GLN A 211 -15.28 -1.35 -26.57
N ASN A 212 -15.25 -2.43 -27.35
CA ASN A 212 -14.99 -3.78 -26.83
C ASN A 212 -13.52 -4.15 -27.01
N VAL A 213 -12.85 -4.50 -25.90
CA VAL A 213 -11.48 -5.04 -25.87
C VAL A 213 -11.27 -6.18 -26.88
N PHE A 214 -12.27 -7.06 -26.99
CA PHE A 214 -12.21 -8.24 -27.86
C PHE A 214 -12.39 -7.91 -29.34
N ALA A 215 -13.00 -6.77 -29.66
CA ALA A 215 -13.23 -6.31 -31.03
C ALA A 215 -12.12 -5.35 -31.51
N PHE A 216 -11.18 -5.00 -30.64
CA PHE A 216 -10.08 -4.08 -30.98
C PHE A 216 -9.11 -4.71 -31.99
N LYS A 217 -8.63 -3.91 -32.94
CA LYS A 217 -7.66 -4.35 -33.94
C LYS A 217 -6.24 -4.31 -33.37
N TYR A 218 -5.76 -5.45 -32.89
CA TYR A 218 -4.40 -5.59 -32.40
C TYR A 218 -3.38 -5.60 -33.55
N THR A 219 -2.78 -4.44 -33.82
CA THR A 219 -1.64 -4.34 -34.74
C THR A 219 -0.36 -4.79 -34.03
N THR A 220 0.66 -5.17 -34.82
CA THR A 220 1.98 -5.54 -34.28
C THR A 220 2.58 -4.44 -33.40
N GLN A 221 2.36 -3.18 -33.75
CA GLN A 221 2.83 -2.03 -32.97
C GLN A 221 2.13 -1.93 -31.62
N VAL A 222 0.79 -2.07 -31.57
CA VAL A 222 0.04 -2.08 -30.32
C VAL A 222 0.51 -3.21 -29.41
N LEU A 223 0.64 -4.43 -29.96
CA LEU A 223 1.08 -5.58 -29.19
C LEU A 223 2.50 -5.40 -28.64
N ALA A 224 3.42 -4.85 -29.44
CA ALA A 224 4.78 -4.57 -29.00
C ALA A 224 4.79 -3.58 -27.82
N PHE A 225 4.02 -2.50 -27.89
CA PHE A 225 3.91 -1.53 -26.79
C PHE A 225 3.26 -2.12 -25.53
N ILE A 226 2.23 -2.98 -25.68
CA ILE A 226 1.64 -3.71 -24.55
C ILE A 226 2.71 -4.57 -23.87
N ILE A 227 3.45 -5.37 -24.62
CA ILE A 227 4.52 -6.23 -24.07
C ILE A 227 5.59 -5.39 -23.38
N ILE A 228 6.03 -4.29 -24.01
CA ILE A 228 7.00 -3.35 -23.41
C ILE A 228 6.45 -2.78 -22.10
N SER A 229 5.18 -2.36 -22.06
CA SER A 229 4.56 -1.86 -20.81
C SER A 229 4.57 -2.91 -19.69
N CYS A 230 4.30 -4.17 -20.03
CA CYS A 230 4.38 -5.30 -19.10
C CYS A 230 5.81 -5.55 -18.60
N LEU A 231 6.81 -5.49 -19.48
CA LEU A 231 8.23 -5.62 -19.10
C LEU A 231 8.70 -4.45 -18.21
N ILE A 232 8.22 -3.24 -18.47
CA ILE A 232 8.48 -2.09 -17.59
C ILE A 232 7.81 -2.32 -16.23
N SER A 233 6.59 -2.85 -16.18
CA SER A 233 5.91 -3.21 -14.92
C SER A 233 6.71 -4.24 -14.10
N VAL A 234 7.30 -5.24 -14.74
CA VAL A 234 8.26 -6.16 -14.09
C VAL A 234 9.45 -5.39 -13.53
N SER A 235 10.01 -4.46 -14.32
CA SER A 235 11.15 -3.64 -13.90
C SER A 235 10.82 -2.75 -12.71
N VAL A 236 9.59 -2.21 -12.63
CA VAL A 236 9.09 -1.46 -11.47
C VAL A 236 9.10 -2.33 -10.22
N ASN A 237 8.53 -3.55 -10.29
CA ASN A 237 8.51 -4.46 -9.16
C ASN A 237 9.92 -4.89 -8.73
N PHE A 238 10.78 -5.23 -9.69
CA PHE A 238 12.16 -5.61 -9.40
C PHE A 238 12.95 -4.47 -8.76
N SER A 239 12.84 -3.24 -9.30
CA SER A 239 13.46 -2.06 -8.70
C SER A 239 12.98 -1.81 -7.27
N THR A 240 11.71 -2.11 -6.98
CA THR A 240 11.14 -1.95 -5.64
C THR A 240 11.80 -2.91 -4.66
N PHE A 241 12.09 -4.16 -5.03
CA PHE A 241 12.86 -5.07 -4.18
C PHE A 241 14.28 -4.61 -3.96
N LEU A 242 14.95 -4.14 -5.00
CA LEU A 242 16.31 -3.62 -4.86
C LEU A 242 16.35 -2.42 -3.92
N VAL A 243 15.41 -1.48 -4.05
CA VAL A 243 15.35 -0.31 -3.17
C VAL A 243 15.03 -0.72 -1.73
N ILE A 244 14.02 -1.58 -1.51
CA ILE A 244 13.67 -2.04 -0.15
C ILE A 244 14.86 -2.77 0.51
N GLY A 245 15.59 -3.58 -0.25
CA GLY A 245 16.73 -4.35 0.29
C GLY A 245 18.02 -3.56 0.48
N LYS A 246 18.21 -2.44 -0.23
CA LYS A 246 19.47 -1.66 -0.22
C LYS A 246 19.36 -0.34 0.53
N THR A 247 18.14 0.16 0.80
CA THR A 247 17.93 1.53 1.29
C THR A 247 17.19 1.58 2.61
N SER A 248 17.33 2.71 3.30
CA SER A 248 16.62 2.97 4.55
C SER A 248 15.12 3.24 4.30
N PRO A 249 14.25 3.04 5.31
CA PRO A 249 12.84 3.43 5.23
C PRO A 249 12.62 4.92 4.90
N VAL A 250 13.55 5.79 5.31
CA VAL A 250 13.52 7.23 4.99
C VAL A 250 13.76 7.43 3.50
N THR A 251 14.81 6.79 2.94
CA THR A 251 15.17 6.88 1.53
C THR A 251 14.04 6.37 0.63
N TYR A 252 13.43 5.24 1.01
CA TYR A 252 12.28 4.68 0.28
C TYR A 252 11.10 5.65 0.23
N GLN A 253 10.80 6.34 1.35
CA GLN A 253 9.73 7.32 1.38
C GLN A 253 10.02 8.55 0.53
N VAL A 254 11.23 9.09 0.61
CA VAL A 254 11.65 10.23 -0.24
C VAL A 254 11.54 9.87 -1.72
N LEU A 255 11.96 8.66 -2.11
CA LEU A 255 11.81 8.16 -3.47
C LEU A 255 10.34 8.08 -3.90
N GLY A 256 9.45 7.66 -2.99
CA GLY A 256 8.00 7.65 -3.23
C GLY A 256 7.45 9.04 -3.54
N HIS A 257 7.85 10.05 -2.77
CA HIS A 257 7.44 11.45 -3.00
C HIS A 257 7.97 11.98 -4.33
N LEU A 258 9.24 11.70 -4.64
CA LEU A 258 9.85 12.07 -5.91
C LEU A 258 9.09 11.49 -7.11
N LYS A 259 8.70 10.20 -7.04
CA LYS A 259 7.88 9.57 -8.09
C LYS A 259 6.55 10.30 -8.27
N THR A 260 5.86 10.63 -7.18
CA THR A 260 4.59 11.36 -7.25
C THR A 260 4.77 12.73 -7.91
N CYS A 261 5.81 13.49 -7.53
CA CYS A 261 6.12 14.77 -8.14
C CYS A 261 6.40 14.65 -9.64
N LEU A 262 7.18 13.66 -10.06
CA LEU A 262 7.52 13.44 -11.47
C LEU A 262 6.30 13.04 -12.29
N VAL A 263 5.45 12.16 -11.76
CA VAL A 263 4.21 11.75 -12.44
C VAL A 263 3.25 12.93 -12.58
N LEU A 264 3.12 13.78 -11.55
CA LEU A 264 2.34 15.02 -11.62
C LEU A 264 2.90 15.97 -12.69
N ALA A 265 4.18 16.29 -12.62
CA ALA A 265 4.84 17.20 -13.56
C ALA A 265 4.66 16.71 -15.02
N PHE A 266 4.84 15.41 -15.25
CA PHE A 266 4.67 14.82 -16.57
C PHE A 266 3.21 14.77 -17.03
N GLY A 267 2.27 14.56 -16.10
CA GLY A 267 0.83 14.68 -16.37
C GLY A 267 0.51 16.04 -16.97
N TYR A 268 0.89 17.12 -16.28
CA TYR A 268 0.67 18.50 -16.75
C TYR A 268 1.41 18.80 -18.07
N LEU A 269 2.69 18.44 -18.16
CA LEU A 269 3.50 18.75 -19.35
C LEU A 269 3.02 18.02 -20.60
N LEU A 270 2.62 16.75 -20.49
CA LEU A 270 2.21 15.99 -21.66
C LEU A 270 0.72 16.14 -21.99
N LEU A 271 -0.18 16.33 -21.01
CA LEU A 271 -1.63 16.37 -21.27
C LEU A 271 -2.10 17.73 -21.76
N HIS A 272 -1.23 18.76 -21.73
CA HIS A 272 -1.62 20.13 -22.04
C HIS A 272 -2.86 20.57 -21.24
N ASP A 273 -3.03 20.02 -20.02
CA ASP A 273 -4.09 20.46 -19.13
C ASP A 273 -3.87 21.95 -18.83
N PRO A 274 -4.93 22.78 -18.87
CA PRO A 274 -4.80 24.22 -18.70
C PRO A 274 -4.13 24.54 -17.37
N PHE A 275 -3.01 25.27 -17.43
CA PHE A 275 -2.22 25.68 -16.27
C PHE A 275 -2.98 26.74 -15.47
N ASP A 276 -3.76 26.31 -14.48
CA ASP A 276 -4.31 27.23 -13.48
C ASP A 276 -3.33 27.39 -12.30
N TRP A 277 -2.93 28.63 -12.02
CA TRP A 277 -1.98 28.94 -10.95
C TRP A 277 -2.47 28.51 -9.56
N ARG A 278 -3.78 28.53 -9.32
CA ARG A 278 -4.36 28.12 -8.03
C ARG A 278 -4.28 26.61 -7.85
N ASN A 279 -4.45 25.85 -8.94
CA ASN A 279 -4.23 24.39 -8.93
C ASN A 279 -2.77 24.06 -8.59
N ILE A 280 -1.80 24.75 -9.20
CA ILE A 280 -0.37 24.59 -8.90
C ILE A 280 -0.09 24.89 -7.42
N LEU A 281 -0.65 25.98 -6.88
CA LEU A 281 -0.50 26.32 -5.48
C LEU A 281 -1.06 25.20 -4.58
N GLY A 282 -2.24 24.66 -4.89
CA GLY A 282 -2.82 23.53 -4.17
C GLY A 282 -1.92 22.29 -4.18
N ILE A 283 -1.35 21.94 -5.35
CA ILE A 283 -0.38 20.85 -5.49
C ILE A 283 0.84 21.07 -4.59
N LEU A 284 1.44 22.27 -4.62
CA LEU A 284 2.61 22.58 -3.80
C LEU A 284 2.32 22.44 -2.31
N VAL A 285 1.17 22.96 -1.85
CA VAL A 285 0.73 22.81 -0.46
C VAL A 285 0.52 21.34 -0.09
N ALA A 286 -0.08 20.54 -0.98
CA ALA A 286 -0.28 19.11 -0.77
C ALA A 286 1.05 18.36 -0.67
N LEU A 287 2.02 18.67 -1.53
CA LEU A 287 3.36 18.08 -1.48
C LEU A 287 4.10 18.42 -0.18
N ILE A 288 3.99 19.66 0.31
CA ILE A 288 4.54 20.06 1.61
C ILE A 288 3.90 19.23 2.74
N GLY A 289 2.57 19.11 2.75
CA GLY A 289 1.85 18.30 3.74
C GLY A 289 2.27 16.82 3.71
N MET A 290 2.46 16.25 2.52
CA MET A 290 2.94 14.88 2.32
C MET A 290 4.36 14.68 2.88
N VAL A 291 5.27 15.59 2.60
CA VAL A 291 6.66 15.54 3.09
C VAL A 291 6.68 15.65 4.62
N LEU A 292 5.92 16.59 5.19
CA LEU A 292 5.79 16.75 6.64
C LEU A 292 5.22 15.49 7.30
N TYR A 293 4.15 14.91 6.73
CA TYR A 293 3.53 13.69 7.23
C TYR A 293 4.53 12.53 7.27
N SER A 294 5.24 12.32 6.17
CA SER A 294 6.25 11.28 6.06
C SER A 294 7.41 11.49 7.03
N TYR A 295 7.88 12.73 7.19
CA TYR A 295 8.92 13.07 8.16
C TYR A 295 8.50 12.72 9.59
N PHE A 296 7.32 13.18 10.04
CA PHE A 296 6.85 12.92 11.39
C PHE A 296 6.58 11.43 11.65
N CYS A 297 5.97 10.72 10.69
CA CYS A 297 5.78 9.27 10.79
C CYS A 297 7.10 8.52 10.96
N THR A 298 8.12 8.88 10.16
CA THR A 298 9.43 8.21 10.23
C THR A 298 10.14 8.48 11.54
N HIS A 299 10.11 9.74 11.98
CA HIS A 299 10.72 10.16 13.23
C HIS A 299 10.06 9.48 14.45
N GLU A 300 8.74 9.33 14.46
CA GLU A 300 8.04 8.56 15.51
C GLU A 300 8.38 7.07 15.48
N SER A 301 8.48 6.46 14.30
CA SER A 301 8.92 5.07 14.18
C SER A 301 10.33 4.87 14.74
N GLN A 302 11.25 5.80 14.47
CA GLN A 302 12.63 5.75 15.00
C GLN A 302 12.68 5.95 16.52
N LYS A 303 11.86 6.86 17.07
CA LYS A 303 11.76 7.06 18.52
C LYS A 303 11.29 5.80 19.24
N LYS A 304 10.25 5.13 18.74
CA LYS A 304 9.74 3.88 19.33
C LYS A 304 10.81 2.79 19.37
N VAL A 305 11.56 2.62 18.27
CA VAL A 305 12.66 1.64 18.21
C VAL A 305 13.78 2.00 19.19
N SER A 306 14.09 3.29 19.35
CA SER A 306 15.12 3.74 20.30
C SER A 306 14.67 3.58 21.75
N GLU A 307 13.40 3.85 22.07
CA GLU A 307 12.83 3.65 23.40
C GLU A 307 12.75 2.17 23.78
N GLU A 308 12.36 1.29 22.85
CA GLU A 308 12.39 -0.17 23.05
C GLU A 308 13.81 -0.73 23.22
N ALA A 309 14.80 -0.15 22.53
CA ALA A 309 16.22 -0.54 22.68
C ALA A 309 16.87 -0.01 23.97
N THR A 310 16.30 1.04 24.58
CA THR A 310 16.86 1.69 25.78
C THR A 310 16.21 1.18 27.08
N GLN A 311 15.20 0.31 27.03
CA GLN A 311 14.73 -0.44 28.20
C GLN A 311 15.65 -1.64 28.47
N PRO A 312 16.54 -1.61 29.47
CA PRO A 312 17.30 -2.79 29.88
C PRO A 312 16.40 -3.69 30.73
N LEU A 313 16.76 -4.97 30.85
CA LEU A 313 16.15 -5.94 31.77
C LEU A 313 15.94 -5.34 33.18
N GLN A 314 14.72 -4.88 33.48
CA GLN A 314 14.17 -4.87 34.84
C GLN A 314 13.15 -6.00 34.95
N ALA A 315 13.66 -7.21 34.81
CA ALA A 315 13.08 -8.42 35.36
C ALA A 315 14.21 -9.19 36.06
N GLY A 316 14.92 -8.49 36.95
CA GLY A 316 15.82 -9.10 37.91
C GLY A 316 15.05 -9.40 39.19
N GLU A 317 15.03 -10.68 39.56
CA GLU A 317 15.20 -11.13 40.95
C GLU A 317 14.27 -10.48 41.99
N GLY A 318 13.09 -11.08 42.19
CA GLY A 318 12.19 -10.68 43.28
C GLY A 318 11.25 -11.78 43.80
N GLU A 319 11.44 -13.05 43.47
CA GLU A 319 10.54 -14.13 43.94
C GLU A 319 11.28 -15.41 44.33
N SER A 320 12.38 -15.27 45.09
CA SER A 320 13.01 -16.37 45.81
C SER A 320 13.72 -15.82 47.05
N ASP A 321 12.96 -15.29 48.01
CA ASP A 321 13.22 -15.44 49.45
C ASP A 321 12.20 -14.65 50.27
N ARG A 322 11.13 -15.32 50.72
CA ARG A 322 10.48 -15.11 52.02
C ARG A 322 9.76 -16.39 52.44
N LEU A 323 10.56 -17.36 52.88
CA LEU A 323 10.12 -18.53 53.63
C LEU A 323 9.89 -18.16 55.11
N ILE A 324 8.77 -18.67 55.65
CA ILE A 324 8.58 -19.17 57.03
C ILE A 324 8.50 -18.14 58.18
N GLY A 325 7.38 -18.16 58.92
CA GLY A 325 7.41 -18.03 60.39
C GLY A 325 6.32 -17.23 61.09
N VAL A 326 5.43 -17.96 61.78
CA VAL A 326 4.83 -17.67 63.12
C VAL A 326 3.52 -16.85 63.21
N GLU A 327 2.42 -17.62 63.26
CA GLU A 327 1.45 -17.79 64.37
C GLU A 327 0.80 -16.63 65.17
N ASN A 328 -0.52 -16.79 65.31
CA ASN A 328 -1.46 -16.51 66.42
C ASN A 328 -2.20 -15.17 66.54
N GLY A 329 -3.55 -15.28 66.61
CA GLY A 329 -4.39 -14.33 67.36
C GLY A 329 -5.85 -14.07 66.92
N SER A 330 -6.71 -15.10 66.95
CA SER A 330 -8.15 -15.06 67.35
C SER A 330 -9.15 -14.02 66.79
N GLY A 331 -10.30 -14.52 66.29
CA GLY A 331 -11.60 -13.91 66.61
C GLY A 331 -12.66 -13.72 65.52
N GLY A 332 -13.32 -14.80 65.07
CA GLY A 332 -14.80 -14.83 65.05
C GLY A 332 -15.58 -14.68 63.72
N VAL A 333 -16.31 -15.78 63.42
CA VAL A 333 -17.72 -15.82 62.93
C VAL A 333 -17.92 -15.67 61.40
N VAL A 334 -18.01 -16.79 60.63
CA VAL A 334 -19.24 -17.53 60.18
C VAL A 334 -19.98 -16.75 59.08
N THR A 335 -20.29 -17.25 57.86
CA THR A 335 -20.84 -18.55 57.45
C THR A 335 -20.53 -18.89 55.97
N ASP A 336 -20.50 -20.19 55.71
CA ASP A 336 -20.87 -20.93 54.49
C ASP A 336 -20.00 -20.88 53.23
N ALA A 337 -19.05 -21.81 53.27
CA ALA A 337 -18.53 -22.59 52.16
C ALA A 337 -19.60 -23.50 51.51
N VAL A 338 -19.38 -23.84 50.24
CA VAL A 338 -19.22 -25.20 49.69
C VAL A 338 -19.16 -25.00 48.16
N ALA A 339 -17.98 -25.02 47.52
CA ALA A 339 -17.23 -26.21 47.08
C ALA A 339 -18.07 -27.08 46.11
N GLN A 340 -17.63 -27.53 44.94
CA GLN A 340 -16.34 -28.15 44.68
C GLN A 340 -16.19 -28.49 43.17
N LYS A 341 -14.94 -28.38 42.70
CA LYS A 341 -14.18 -29.28 41.81
C LYS A 341 -14.59 -29.60 40.36
N ALA A 342 -13.61 -29.34 39.49
CA ALA A 342 -13.34 -30.00 38.21
C ALA A 342 -12.82 -31.45 38.38
N PRO A 343 -12.73 -32.22 37.29
CA PRO A 343 -11.68 -33.22 37.11
C PRO A 343 -10.68 -32.82 36.01
N GLU A 344 -9.40 -32.93 36.36
CA GLU A 344 -8.26 -33.02 35.45
C GLU A 344 -8.25 -34.37 34.72
N TRP A 345 -7.71 -34.42 33.50
CA TRP A 345 -7.16 -35.66 32.94
C TRP A 345 -5.77 -35.38 32.36
N LYS A 346 -4.75 -36.01 32.97
CA LYS A 346 -3.35 -36.00 32.52
C LYS A 346 -3.06 -37.19 31.60
N SER A 347 -2.24 -36.91 30.59
CA SER A 347 -1.52 -37.87 29.74
C SER A 347 -0.54 -38.72 30.56
N ASN A 348 -0.44 -40.04 30.31
CA ASN A 348 0.75 -40.67 29.69
C ASN A 348 0.67 -42.21 29.53
N LYS A 349 1.43 -42.68 28.53
CA LYS A 349 2.23 -43.94 28.45
C LYS A 349 1.65 -45.29 27.96
N ASP A 350 2.28 -45.71 26.86
CA ASP A 350 3.00 -46.98 26.61
C ASP A 350 2.27 -48.29 26.27
N LEU A 351 2.96 -49.02 25.36
CA LEU A 351 3.03 -50.47 25.11
C LEU A 351 2.11 -51.12 24.04
N HIS A 352 2.78 -51.51 22.95
CA HIS A 352 2.75 -52.82 22.27
C HIS A 352 1.40 -53.51 21.98
N ALA A 353 1.05 -53.59 20.68
CA ALA A 353 0.82 -54.83 19.94
C ALA A 353 0.79 -54.54 18.43
#